data_AF-A0A935MVV4-F1
#
_entry.id   AF-A0A935MVV4-F1
#
_cell.length_a   1.000
_cell.length_b   1.000
_cell.length_c   1.000
_cell.angle_alpha   90.00
_cell.angle_beta   90.00
_cell.angle_gamma   90.00
#
_symmetry.space_group_name_H-M   'P 1'
#
loop_
_entity.id
_entity.type
_entity.pdbx_description
1 polymer ?
#
loop_
_entity_poly.entity_id
_entity_poly.type
_entity_poly.pdbx_seq_one_letter_code
_entity_poly.pdbx_strand_id
1 'polypeptide(L)' 'MKTGVCPKCNGTEIHVVENTATEVAIGLGWTATAFLNYYVCKDCGFVELFVQDKTLLPKLAEKYPKVN' A
#
# COMPACT_ATOMS: atom_id res chain seq x y z
N MET A 1 -2.78 -9.97 0.79
CA MET A 1 -1.72 -10.59 -0.04
C MET A 1 -0.37 -10.78 0.66
N LYS A 2 -0.08 -10.15 1.81
CA LYS A 2 1.15 -10.44 2.59
C LYS A 2 1.33 -11.89 3.05
N THR A 3 0.23 -12.64 3.13
CA THR A 3 0.21 -14.09 3.42
C THR A 3 0.47 -14.95 2.18
N GLY A 4 0.76 -14.35 1.03
CA GLY A 4 0.96 -15.07 -0.24
C GLY A 4 -0.32 -15.49 -0.96
N VAL A 5 -1.50 -15.02 -0.50
CA VAL A 5 -2.79 -15.36 -1.12
C VAL A 5 -3.57 -14.11 -1.51
N CYS A 6 -4.13 -14.10 -2.72
CA CYS A 6 -5.00 -13.06 -3.23
C CYS A 6 -6.40 -13.16 -2.60
N PRO A 7 -6.91 -12.11 -1.93
CA PRO A 7 -8.24 -12.14 -1.34
C PRO A 7 -9.37 -12.08 -2.38
N LYS A 8 -9.06 -11.72 -3.64
CA LYS A 8 -10.05 -11.58 -4.71
C LYS A 8 -10.30 -12.88 -5.45
N CYS A 9 -9.25 -13.65 -5.75
CA CYS A 9 -9.35 -14.87 -6.58
C CYS A 9 -8.75 -16.12 -5.94
N ASN A 10 -8.19 -16.03 -4.72
CA ASN A 10 -7.45 -17.10 -4.04
C ASN A 10 -6.16 -17.57 -4.76
N GLY A 11 -5.69 -16.83 -5.77
CA GLY A 11 -4.40 -17.08 -6.43
C GLY A 11 -3.22 -16.94 -5.46
N THR A 12 -2.17 -17.71 -5.69
CA THR A 12 -0.98 -17.79 -4.83
C THR A 12 0.28 -17.19 -5.46
N GLU A 13 0.23 -16.84 -6.74
CA GLU A 13 1.33 -16.15 -7.44
C GLU A 13 1.25 -14.64 -7.18
N ILE A 14 1.87 -14.23 -6.06
CA ILE A 14 1.88 -12.84 -5.57
C ILE A 14 3.28 -12.26 -5.68
N HIS A 15 3.39 -11.10 -6.33
CA HIS A 15 4.63 -10.36 -6.44
C HIS A 15 4.58 -9.09 -5.61
N VAL A 16 5.69 -8.77 -4.92
CA VAL A 16 5.88 -7.48 -4.27
C VAL A 16 6.69 -6.58 -5.19
N VAL A 17 6.21 -5.36 -5.38
CA VAL A 17 6.98 -4.27 -6.00
C VAL A 17 7.32 -3.31 -4.88
N GLU A 18 8.59 -3.33 -4.47
CA GLU A 18 9.10 -2.39 -3.48
C GLU A 18 9.25 -1.04 -4.15
N ASN A 19 8.55 -0.04 -3.62
CA ASN A 19 8.66 1.30 -4.17
C ASN A 19 9.98 1.93 -3.70
N THR A 20 10.90 2.14 -4.64
CA THR A 20 12.20 2.76 -4.41
C THR A 20 12.20 4.26 -4.76
N ALA A 21 11.07 4.79 -5.24
CA ALA A 21 10.92 6.18 -5.68
C ALA A 21 9.57 6.78 -5.26
N THR A 22 9.15 7.88 -5.88
CA THR A 22 7.91 8.61 -5.56
C THR A 22 6.71 8.19 -6.42
N GLU A 23 6.74 6.99 -7.02
CA GLU A 23 5.77 6.56 -8.03
C GLU A 23 4.33 6.56 -7.50
N VAL A 24 4.11 6.05 -6.29
CA VAL A 24 2.85 6.20 -5.55
C VAL A 24 3.14 6.47 -4.08
N ALA A 25 2.64 7.62 -3.62
CA ALA A 25 2.78 8.06 -2.25
C ALA A 25 1.57 8.87 -1.80
N ILE A 26 1.35 8.92 -0.49
CA ILE A 26 0.33 9.73 0.15
C ILE A 26 1.02 10.94 0.77
N GLY A 27 0.69 12.14 0.28
CA GLY A 27 1.20 13.38 0.87
C GLY A 27 0.57 13.62 2.24
N LEU A 28 1.37 13.69 3.30
CA LEU A 28 0.90 13.89 4.68
C LEU A 28 1.11 15.33 5.17
N GLY A 29 1.93 16.11 4.48
CA GLY A 29 2.20 17.51 4.77
C GLY A 29 3.26 18.06 3.81
N TRP A 30 3.76 19.26 4.07
CA TRP A 30 4.80 19.87 3.23
C TRP A 30 6.09 19.03 3.23
N THR A 31 6.50 18.52 4.39
CA THR A 31 7.75 17.76 4.57
C THR A 31 7.53 16.27 4.83
N ALA A 32 6.30 15.78 4.72
CA ALA A 32 5.95 14.41 5.09
C ALA A 32 5.18 13.71 3.97
N THR A 33 5.72 12.58 3.52
CA THR A 33 5.18 11.76 2.44
C THR A 33 5.29 10.29 2.85
N ALA A 34 4.18 9.55 2.76
CA ALA A 34 4.15 8.11 3.01
C ALA A 34 4.22 7.34 1.69
N PHE A 35 5.33 6.63 1.47
CA PHE A 35 5.52 5.76 0.32
C PHE A 35 4.75 4.44 0.49
N LEU A 36 4.28 3.88 -0.62
CA LEU A 36 3.47 2.65 -0.65
C LEU A 36 4.19 1.52 -1.38
N ASN A 37 4.14 0.31 -0.82
CA ASN A 37 4.48 -0.93 -1.52
C ASN A 37 3.23 -1.54 -2.17
N TYR A 38 3.41 -2.16 -3.33
CA TYR A 38 2.36 -2.82 -4.08
C TYR A 38 2.53 -4.33 -4.00
N TYR A 39 1.47 -5.04 -3.69
CA TYR A 39 1.39 -6.49 -3.86
C TYR A 39 0.47 -6.72 -5.04
N VAL A 40 0.94 -7.45 -6.04
CA VAL A 40 0.22 -7.70 -7.28
C VAL A 40 -0.03 -9.19 -7.40
N CYS A 41 -1.31 -9.58 -7.53
CA CYS A 41 -1.68 -10.93 -7.89
C CYS A 41 -1.55 -11.10 -9.41
N LYS A 42 -0.67 -12.00 -9.85
CA LYS A 42 -0.44 -12.27 -11.27
C LYS A 42 -1.67 -12.90 -11.94
N ASP A 43 -2.43 -13.71 -11.19
CA ASP A 43 -3.56 -14.47 -11.75
C ASP A 43 -4.77 -13.60 -12.11
N CYS A 44 -5.04 -12.53 -11.34
CA CYS A 44 -6.24 -11.69 -11.56
C CYS A 44 -5.98 -10.18 -11.63
N GLY A 45 -4.73 -9.75 -11.51
CA GLY A 45 -4.35 -8.34 -11.56
C GLY A 45 -4.79 -7.51 -10.34
N PHE A 46 -5.27 -8.15 -9.26
CA PHE A 46 -5.61 -7.43 -8.03
C PHE A 46 -4.36 -6.85 -7.38
N VAL A 47 -4.46 -5.61 -6.90
CA VAL A 47 -3.35 -4.87 -6.27
C VAL A 47 -3.74 -4.41 -4.87
N GLU A 48 -2.88 -4.70 -3.89
CA GLU A 48 -2.95 -4.12 -2.55
C GLU A 48 -1.79 -3.16 -2.33
N LEU A 49 -2.10 -2.01 -1.73
CA LEU A 49 -1.13 -0.98 -1.37
C LEU A 49 -0.91 -1.00 0.14
N PHE A 50 0.35 -0.95 0.56
CA PHE A 50 0.72 -0.87 1.98
C PHE A 50 1.67 0.28 2.23
N VAL A 51 1.37 1.10 3.25
CA VAL A 51 2.31 2.11 3.76
C VAL A 51 3.59 1.41 4.22
N GLN A 52 4.74 1.88 3.69
CA GLN A 52 6.06 1.37 4.04
C GLN A 52 6.40 1.68 5.50
N ASP A 53 6.37 2.97 5.85
CA ASP A 53 6.66 3.45 7.19
C ASP A 53 5.38 3.63 8.02
N LYS A 54 5.12 2.66 8.91
CA LYS A 54 3.94 2.67 9.78
C LYS A 54 3.95 3.80 10.81
N THR A 55 5.09 4.43 11.09
CA THR A 55 5.15 5.56 12.03
C THR A 55 4.42 6.80 11.51
N LEU A 56 4.11 6.82 10.21
CA LEU A 56 3.37 7.90 9.55
C LEU A 56 1.84 7.75 9.62
N LEU A 57 1.32 6.60 10.08
CA LEU A 57 -0.13 6.34 10.16
C LEU A 57 -0.89 7.32 11.08
N PRO A 58 -0.35 7.80 12.21
CA PRO A 58 -1.00 8.85 13.00
C PRO A 58 -1.24 10.13 12.20
N LYS A 59 -0.23 10.60 11.43
CA LYS A 59 -0.35 11.78 10.56
C LYS A 59 -1.38 11.58 9.44
N LEU A 60 -1.51 10.35 8.93
CA LEU A 60 -2.52 10.02 7.95
C LEU A 60 -3.94 10.18 8.54
N ALA A 61 -4.16 9.71 9.77
CA ALA A 61 -5.44 9.86 10.47
C ALA A 61 -5.74 11.32 10.88
N GLU A 62 -4.71 12.12 11.15
CA GLU A 62 -4.86 13.56 11.42
C GLU A 62 -5.30 14.33 10.17
N LYS A 63 -4.74 14.01 9.00
CA LYS A 63 -4.99 14.74 7.75
C LYS A 63 -6.25 14.29 7.02
N TYR A 64 -6.50 12.98 6.96
CA TYR A 64 -7.57 12.41 6.17
C TYR A 64 -8.68 11.87 7.08
N PRO A 65 -9.95 12.21 6.81
CA PRO A 65 -11.06 11.74 7.63
C PRO A 65 -11.23 10.21 7.50
N LYS A 66 -11.59 9.58 8.62
CA LYS A 66 -12.02 8.17 8.61
C LYS A 66 -13.31 8.05 7.80
N VAL A 67 -13.32 7.12 6.84
CA VAL A 67 -14.55 6.70 6.14
C VAL A 67 -15.27 5.65 6.99
N ASN A 68 -16.60 5.79 7.12
CA ASN A 68 -17.49 4.83 7.75
C ASN A 68 -18.35 4.15 6.69
#